data_AF-A0A087ADH6-F1
#
_entry.id   AF-A0A087ADH6-F1
#
_cell.length_a   1.000
_cell.length_b   1.000
_cell.length_c   1.000
_cell.angle_alpha   90.00
_cell.angle_beta   90.00
_cell.angle_gamma   90.00
#
_symmetry.space_group_name_H-M   'P 1'
#
loop_
_entity.id
_entity.type
_entity.pdbx_description
1 polymer ?
#
loop_
_entity_poly.entity_id
_entity_poly.type
_entity_poly.pdbx_seq_one_letter_code
_entity_poly.pdbx_strand_id
1 'polypeptide(L)'
;MGSTVVCVQVAEALQHLGADVLVLSSSFTGPARAMFESRGVPVVIDEKQHYSIYDYDYVWIHSQLLPMSFIDQLQQINEYGIPSGKKPAAFIYNHMSAVDYAPGEQPYIMSLEESTASLEVFVSEECKEKLQPFYQKSLNHAVPQRIFANPAPSAFNTIAPIPTAIDTPQRIAIISNHVPDELLEARRLLEEQGITTDIIGKQGTVEEVTPAVLERYNAIITIGKTVQYCLCAGKPVYIYDQFGGFGYLNSDNFQICSAFNFSGRGGQRFTAEYIANDVVNSYTDAVEYYQTHRNQWQKDYSIEEALIDLLAKVQPRSEIQFPFEGYYLTLASQMRFAWRFYRYWDYEIWVNHRKDELEATQASLEEELVSAGKHAHELEQEVKQQQSRISELDRLVQRVYDSTSYRMGHAIVKPIHALVNKFATIRR
;
A
#
# COMPACT_ATOMS: atom_id res chain seq x y z
N MET A 1 6.30 0.49 -4.81
CA MET A 1 4.86 0.21 -4.64
C MET A 1 3.96 1.24 -5.32
N GLY A 2 4.19 2.55 -5.20
CA GLY A 2 3.33 3.57 -5.82
C GLY A 2 3.11 3.41 -7.33
N SER A 3 4.19 3.25 -8.11
CA SER A 3 4.09 3.07 -9.58
C SER A 3 3.39 1.77 -10.00
N THR A 4 3.55 0.69 -9.24
CA THR A 4 2.85 -0.59 -9.44
C THR A 4 1.33 -0.44 -9.30
N VAL A 5 0.88 0.28 -8.25
CA VAL A 5 -0.56 0.56 -8.05
C VAL A 5 -1.12 1.40 -9.20
N VAL A 6 -0.36 2.38 -9.69
CA VAL A 6 -0.79 3.16 -10.86
C VAL A 6 -0.86 2.31 -12.11
N CYS A 7 0.13 1.45 -12.35
CA CYS A 7 0.15 0.56 -13.51
C CYS A 7 -1.10 -0.34 -13.55
N VAL A 8 -1.46 -0.99 -12.45
CA VAL A 8 -2.66 -1.84 -12.41
C VAL A 8 -3.94 -1.04 -12.59
N GLN A 9 -4.03 0.17 -12.01
CA GLN A 9 -5.23 1.00 -12.13
C GLN A 9 -5.39 1.59 -13.54
N VAL A 10 -4.29 1.98 -14.18
CA VAL A 10 -4.30 2.39 -15.60
C VAL A 10 -4.75 1.21 -16.46
N ALA A 11 -4.22 0.01 -16.24
CA ALA A 11 -4.61 -1.18 -16.98
C ALA A 11 -6.10 -1.51 -16.80
N GLU A 12 -6.59 -1.51 -15.56
CA GLU A 12 -8.00 -1.74 -15.22
C GLU A 12 -8.91 -0.68 -15.86
N ALA A 13 -8.53 0.61 -15.78
CA ALA A 13 -9.29 1.70 -16.40
C ALA A 13 -9.35 1.57 -17.92
N LEU A 14 -8.24 1.18 -18.58
CA LEU A 14 -8.22 0.93 -20.01
C LEU A 14 -9.11 -0.26 -20.40
N GLN A 15 -9.14 -1.33 -19.61
CA GLN A 15 -10.07 -2.46 -19.82
C GLN A 15 -11.53 -2.02 -19.69
N HIS A 16 -11.86 -1.17 -18.70
CA HIS A 16 -13.21 -0.60 -18.57
C HIS A 16 -13.60 0.29 -19.77
N LEU A 17 -12.63 0.97 -20.38
CA LEU A 17 -12.80 1.72 -21.62
C LEU A 17 -12.87 0.83 -22.87
N GLY A 18 -12.75 -0.50 -22.72
CA GLY A 18 -12.88 -1.47 -23.81
C GLY A 18 -11.58 -1.79 -24.54
N ALA A 19 -10.43 -1.39 -24.02
CA ALA A 19 -9.13 -1.73 -24.60
C ALA A 19 -8.74 -3.18 -24.30
N ASP A 20 -8.03 -3.82 -25.24
CA ASP A 20 -7.28 -5.04 -24.97
C ASP A 20 -5.94 -4.65 -24.33
N VAL A 21 -5.71 -5.12 -23.11
CA VAL A 21 -4.57 -4.68 -22.28
C VAL A 21 -3.73 -5.88 -21.92
N LEU A 22 -2.43 -5.76 -22.19
CA LEU A 22 -1.39 -6.69 -21.77
C LEU A 22 -0.33 -5.95 -20.98
N VAL A 23 0.00 -6.45 -19.79
CA VAL A 23 1.10 -5.91 -18.99
C VAL A 23 2.32 -6.80 -19.12
N LEU A 24 3.45 -6.19 -19.48
CA LEU A 24 4.73 -6.86 -19.55
C LEU A 24 5.59 -6.44 -18.35
N SER A 25 6.19 -7.40 -17.64
CA SER A 25 7.04 -7.12 -16.48
C SER A 25 8.29 -8.01 -16.44
N SER A 26 9.38 -7.51 -15.83
CA SER A 26 10.60 -8.29 -15.55
C SER A 26 10.40 -9.39 -14.52
N SER A 27 9.40 -9.22 -13.66
CA SER A 27 9.07 -10.08 -12.53
C SER A 27 7.62 -9.87 -12.11
N PHE A 28 7.02 -10.88 -11.50
CA PHE A 28 5.62 -10.83 -11.08
C PHE A 28 5.43 -11.71 -9.84
N THR A 29 5.77 -11.16 -8.69
CA THR A 29 5.75 -11.85 -7.40
C THR A 29 5.07 -11.02 -6.32
N GLY A 30 4.94 -11.59 -5.12
CA GLY A 30 4.53 -10.87 -3.92
C GLY A 30 3.14 -10.21 -3.98
N PRO A 31 2.93 -9.11 -3.22
CA PRO A 31 1.65 -8.40 -3.17
C PRO A 31 1.20 -7.81 -4.52
N ALA A 32 2.14 -7.49 -5.40
CA ALA A 32 1.82 -7.00 -6.74
C ALA A 32 1.05 -8.08 -7.54
N ARG A 33 1.45 -9.34 -7.45
CA ARG A 33 0.75 -10.43 -8.14
C ARG A 33 -0.73 -10.51 -7.79
N ALA A 34 -1.04 -10.54 -6.49
CA ALA A 34 -2.41 -10.60 -6.01
C ALA A 34 -3.25 -9.39 -6.49
N MET A 35 -2.63 -8.22 -6.58
CA MET A 35 -3.28 -6.97 -7.02
C MET A 35 -3.72 -6.99 -8.49
N PHE A 36 -2.91 -7.58 -9.37
CA PHE A 36 -3.24 -7.72 -10.80
C PHE A 36 -4.21 -8.88 -11.05
N GLU A 37 -3.99 -10.03 -10.39
CA GLU A 37 -4.86 -11.21 -10.53
C GLU A 37 -6.30 -10.92 -10.06
N SER A 38 -6.47 -10.19 -8.95
CA SER A 38 -7.80 -9.85 -8.43
C SER A 38 -8.61 -8.92 -9.35
N ARG A 39 -7.93 -8.21 -10.25
CA ARG A 39 -8.51 -7.28 -11.23
C ARG A 39 -8.62 -7.86 -12.63
N GLY A 40 -8.16 -9.09 -12.84
CA GLY A 40 -8.20 -9.73 -14.16
C GLY A 40 -7.28 -9.08 -15.20
N VAL A 41 -6.21 -8.40 -14.77
CA VAL A 41 -5.23 -7.80 -15.67
C VAL A 41 -4.17 -8.85 -16.04
N PRO A 42 -4.02 -9.22 -17.33
CA PRO A 42 -3.04 -10.24 -17.73
C PRO A 42 -1.62 -9.68 -17.65
N VAL A 43 -0.73 -10.44 -17.01
CA VAL A 43 0.69 -10.09 -16.88
C VAL A 43 1.56 -11.19 -17.51
N VAL A 44 2.47 -10.79 -18.38
CA VAL A 44 3.46 -11.68 -18.99
C VAL A 44 4.86 -11.35 -18.47
N ILE A 45 5.63 -12.40 -18.21
CA ILE A 45 7.02 -12.33 -17.75
C ILE A 45 7.91 -12.93 -18.83
N ASP A 46 8.13 -12.22 -19.92
CA ASP A 46 9.03 -12.70 -20.98
C ASP A 46 9.71 -11.55 -21.72
N GLU A 47 10.99 -11.35 -21.42
CA GLU A 47 11.82 -10.32 -22.08
C GLU A 47 12.13 -10.66 -23.56
N LYS A 48 12.01 -11.94 -23.94
CA LYS A 48 12.40 -12.49 -25.27
C LYS A 48 11.20 -12.77 -26.16
N GLN A 49 9.98 -12.75 -25.61
CA GLN A 49 8.79 -12.87 -26.43
C GLN A 49 8.78 -11.78 -27.51
N HIS A 50 8.50 -12.21 -28.73
CA HIS A 50 8.47 -11.30 -29.87
C HIS A 50 7.11 -10.59 -29.93
N TYR A 51 7.13 -9.28 -29.70
CA TYR A 51 5.98 -8.40 -29.82
C TYR A 51 6.23 -7.43 -30.98
N SER A 52 5.23 -7.14 -31.81
CA SER A 52 5.39 -6.09 -32.81
C SER A 52 4.94 -4.74 -32.27
N ILE A 53 5.73 -3.69 -32.49
CA ILE A 53 5.32 -2.31 -32.17
C ILE A 53 4.12 -1.84 -33.00
N TYR A 54 3.76 -2.57 -34.05
CA TYR A 54 2.62 -2.28 -34.93
C TYR A 54 1.32 -2.97 -34.49
N ASP A 55 1.38 -3.85 -33.48
CA ASP A 55 0.21 -4.55 -32.96
C ASP A 55 -0.49 -3.78 -31.83
N TYR A 56 0.06 -2.62 -31.43
CA TYR A 56 -0.42 -1.79 -30.34
C TYR A 56 -0.69 -0.37 -30.80
N ASP A 57 -1.77 0.25 -30.30
CA ASP A 57 -2.02 1.67 -30.47
C ASP A 57 -1.14 2.51 -29.53
N TYR A 58 -0.96 2.02 -28.29
CA TYR A 58 -0.25 2.69 -27.22
C TYR A 58 0.66 1.71 -26.47
N VAL A 59 1.83 2.19 -26.05
CA VAL A 59 2.75 1.48 -25.15
C VAL A 59 2.99 2.40 -23.96
N TRP A 60 2.38 2.04 -22.81
CA TRP A 60 2.50 2.78 -21.56
C TRP A 60 3.64 2.22 -20.71
N ILE A 61 4.65 3.04 -20.44
CA ILE A 61 5.95 2.59 -19.96
C ILE A 61 6.18 3.14 -18.56
N HIS A 62 6.43 2.22 -17.64
CA HIS A 62 7.01 2.52 -16.34
C HIS A 62 8.48 2.13 -16.38
N SER A 63 9.35 2.92 -15.74
CA SER A 63 10.75 2.55 -15.53
C SER A 63 11.55 2.23 -16.79
N GLN A 64 11.22 2.87 -17.91
CA GLN A 64 11.90 2.75 -19.20
C GLN A 64 12.09 1.31 -19.71
N LEU A 65 11.28 0.36 -19.27
CA LEU A 65 11.43 -1.05 -19.63
C LEU A 65 10.66 -1.36 -20.92
N LEU A 66 11.36 -1.83 -21.95
CA LEU A 66 10.80 -2.24 -23.24
C LEU A 66 11.19 -3.70 -23.56
N PRO A 67 10.34 -4.48 -24.26
CA PRO A 67 10.73 -5.81 -24.73
C PRO A 67 11.88 -5.70 -25.73
N MET A 68 12.76 -6.72 -25.77
CA MET A 68 13.93 -6.70 -26.66
C MET A 68 13.54 -6.61 -28.14
N SER A 69 12.40 -7.23 -28.51
CA SER A 69 11.85 -7.17 -29.86
C SER A 69 11.48 -5.73 -30.30
N PHE A 70 11.12 -4.84 -29.37
CA PHE A 70 10.89 -3.43 -29.69
C PHE A 70 12.19 -2.73 -30.03
N ILE A 71 13.28 -3.03 -29.33
CA ILE A 71 14.59 -2.42 -29.61
C ILE A 71 15.06 -2.73 -31.03
N ASP A 72 14.89 -3.99 -31.46
CA ASP A 72 15.24 -4.41 -32.82
C ASP A 72 14.38 -3.70 -33.89
N GLN A 73 13.07 -3.55 -33.62
CA GLN A 73 12.15 -2.84 -34.53
C GLN A 73 12.39 -1.32 -34.56
N LEU A 74 12.73 -0.71 -33.42
CA LEU A 74 13.10 0.70 -33.34
C LEU A 74 14.36 0.98 -34.17
N GLN A 75 15.34 0.07 -34.14
CA GLN A 75 16.53 0.17 -35.00
C GLN A 75 16.16 0.07 -36.49
N GLN A 76 15.26 -0.84 -36.87
CA GLN A 76 14.79 -0.94 -38.25
C GLN A 76 14.09 0.34 -38.72
N ILE A 77 13.23 0.95 -37.86
CA ILE A 77 12.61 2.23 -38.18
C ILE A 77 13.67 3.33 -38.32
N ASN A 78 14.66 3.36 -37.43
CA ASN A 78 15.73 4.35 -37.48
C ASN A 78 16.57 4.24 -38.77
N GLU A 79 16.84 3.03 -39.27
CA GLU A 79 17.63 2.80 -40.49
C GLU A 79 16.82 3.00 -41.79
N TYR A 80 15.59 2.50 -41.83
CA TYR A 80 14.82 2.38 -43.08
C TYR A 80 13.53 3.20 -43.11
N GLY A 81 13.21 3.89 -42.02
CA GLY A 81 11.93 4.57 -41.82
C GLY A 81 10.80 3.61 -41.45
N ILE A 82 9.63 4.17 -41.18
CA ILE A 82 8.42 3.40 -40.89
C ILE A 82 7.96 2.70 -42.18
N PRO A 83 7.72 1.36 -42.16
CA PRO A 83 7.22 0.64 -43.32
C PRO A 83 5.91 1.23 -43.86
N SER A 84 5.77 1.25 -45.18
CA SER A 84 4.57 1.78 -45.84
C SER A 84 3.29 1.07 -45.35
N GLY A 85 2.27 1.85 -44.99
CA GLY A 85 1.00 1.34 -44.48
C GLY A 85 1.01 0.84 -43.04
N LYS A 86 2.13 0.99 -42.32
CA LYS A 86 2.23 0.70 -40.88
C LYS A 86 2.26 1.99 -40.07
N LYS A 87 1.72 1.92 -38.85
CA LYS A 87 1.79 2.97 -37.83
C LYS A 87 2.37 2.34 -36.56
N PRO A 88 3.51 2.79 -36.03
CA PRO A 88 4.00 2.28 -34.76
C PRO A 88 3.07 2.73 -33.62
N ALA A 89 3.14 2.05 -32.49
CA ALA A 89 2.47 2.47 -31.27
C ALA A 89 2.94 3.86 -30.81
N ALA A 90 2.08 4.56 -30.07
CA ALA A 90 2.47 5.76 -29.35
C ALA A 90 3.09 5.39 -28.00
N PHE A 91 4.34 5.80 -27.77
CA PHE A 91 5.09 5.49 -26.55
C PHE A 91 4.82 6.57 -25.51
N ILE A 92 4.26 6.19 -24.35
CA ILE A 92 3.93 7.08 -23.24
C ILE A 92 4.82 6.70 -22.06
N TYR A 93 5.74 7.59 -21.66
CA TYR A 93 6.62 7.36 -20.53
C TYR A 93 6.04 8.01 -19.27
N ASN A 94 5.88 7.22 -18.21
CA ASN A 94 5.27 7.67 -16.95
C ASN A 94 6.29 7.76 -15.82
N HIS A 95 6.38 8.95 -15.21
CA HIS A 95 7.28 9.25 -14.10
C HIS A 95 6.50 9.55 -12.82
N MET A 96 6.64 8.65 -11.84
CA MET A 96 5.88 8.71 -10.59
C MET A 96 6.65 9.33 -9.42
N SER A 97 7.94 9.64 -9.60
CA SER A 97 8.78 10.24 -8.57
C SER A 97 10.02 10.92 -9.14
N ALA A 98 10.52 11.90 -8.41
CA ALA A 98 11.83 12.53 -8.66
C ALA A 98 12.75 12.47 -7.42
N VAL A 99 12.50 11.53 -6.51
CA VAL A 99 13.36 11.31 -5.34
C VAL A 99 14.57 10.46 -5.69
N ASP A 100 15.73 10.78 -5.12
CA ASP A 100 17.01 10.14 -5.46
C ASP A 100 17.05 8.63 -5.20
N TYR A 101 16.28 8.15 -4.22
CA TYR A 101 16.19 6.72 -3.88
C TYR A 101 15.21 5.95 -4.77
N ALA A 102 14.58 6.59 -5.76
CA ALA A 102 13.78 5.94 -6.80
C ALA A 102 14.38 6.20 -8.20
N PRO A 103 15.64 5.77 -8.45
CA PRO A 103 16.33 6.06 -9.72
C PRO A 103 15.62 5.44 -10.93
N GLY A 104 14.82 4.38 -10.72
CA GLY A 104 14.00 3.76 -11.75
C GLY A 104 12.83 4.61 -12.24
N GLU A 105 12.57 5.78 -11.64
CA GLU A 105 11.57 6.74 -12.11
C GLU A 105 12.23 7.89 -12.91
N GLN A 106 13.57 7.93 -12.97
CA GLN A 106 14.34 8.90 -13.76
C GLN A 106 14.52 8.40 -15.20
N PRO A 107 14.71 9.29 -16.19
CA PRO A 107 15.04 8.89 -17.55
C PRO A 107 16.52 8.47 -17.63
N TYR A 108 16.86 7.29 -17.10
CA TYR A 108 18.24 6.85 -16.88
C TYR A 108 18.91 6.25 -18.13
N ILE A 109 18.14 5.80 -19.12
CA ILE A 109 18.63 5.36 -20.43
C ILE A 109 18.76 6.60 -21.31
N MET A 110 20.01 7.03 -21.50
CA MET A 110 20.37 8.21 -22.28
C MET A 110 19.64 8.25 -23.62
N SER A 111 18.95 9.35 -23.89
CA SER A 111 18.28 9.67 -25.16
C SER A 111 17.14 8.72 -25.58
N LEU A 112 16.72 7.76 -24.74
CA LEU A 112 15.68 6.80 -25.11
C LEU A 112 14.34 7.50 -25.32
N GLU A 113 13.93 8.30 -24.33
CA GLU A 113 12.64 9.00 -24.37
C GLU A 113 12.66 10.09 -25.44
N GLU A 114 13.75 10.86 -25.53
CA GLU A 114 13.88 11.90 -26.55
C GLU A 114 13.76 11.34 -27.98
N SER A 115 14.21 10.11 -28.20
CA SER A 115 14.16 9.42 -29.49
C SER A 115 12.80 8.75 -29.77
N THR A 116 12.07 8.30 -28.74
CA THR A 116 10.93 7.38 -28.91
C THR A 116 9.61 7.88 -28.33
N ALA A 117 9.64 8.72 -27.30
CA ALA A 117 8.45 9.19 -26.60
C ALA A 117 7.54 9.96 -27.56
N SER A 118 6.27 9.58 -27.53
CA SER A 118 5.15 10.32 -28.10
C SER A 118 4.54 11.26 -27.06
N LEU A 119 4.68 10.91 -25.78
CA LEU A 119 4.28 11.73 -24.63
C LEU A 119 5.10 11.30 -23.41
N GLU A 120 5.51 12.28 -22.60
CA GLU A 120 6.02 12.08 -21.25
C GLU A 120 4.97 12.58 -20.25
N VAL A 121 4.69 11.78 -19.23
CA VAL A 121 3.75 12.12 -18.17
C VAL A 121 4.41 12.09 -16.82
N PHE A 122 4.10 13.09 -16.00
CA PHE A 122 4.70 13.29 -14.69
C PHE A 122 3.60 13.35 -13.64
N VAL A 123 3.86 12.80 -12.46
CA VAL A 123 2.89 12.81 -11.37
C VAL A 123 2.60 14.21 -10.83
N SER A 124 3.52 15.15 -11.00
CA SER A 124 3.37 16.55 -10.58
C SER A 124 4.37 17.47 -11.26
N GLU A 125 4.15 18.78 -11.14
CA GLU A 125 5.10 19.79 -11.65
C GLU A 125 6.47 19.69 -10.98
N GLU A 126 6.52 19.44 -9.65
CA GLU A 126 7.79 19.19 -8.94
C GLU A 126 8.57 18.04 -9.58
N CYS A 127 7.88 16.93 -9.88
CA CYS A 127 8.51 15.77 -10.49
C CYS A 127 9.06 16.10 -11.88
N LYS A 128 8.25 16.76 -12.71
CA LYS A 128 8.65 17.22 -14.03
C LYS A 128 9.88 18.12 -13.98
N GLU A 129 9.87 19.15 -13.14
CA GLU A 129 10.97 20.11 -12.99
C GLU A 129 12.27 19.43 -12.54
N LYS A 130 12.19 18.55 -11.55
CA LYS A 130 13.36 17.83 -11.02
C LYS A 130 13.93 16.80 -11.99
N LEU A 131 13.13 16.27 -12.91
CA LEU A 131 13.59 15.34 -13.93
C LEU A 131 14.15 16.04 -15.18
N GLN A 132 13.84 17.32 -15.42
CA GLN A 132 14.38 18.08 -16.56
C GLN A 132 15.91 17.97 -16.75
N PRO A 133 16.75 18.03 -15.68
CA PRO A 133 18.20 17.95 -15.83
C PRO A 133 18.71 16.61 -16.38
N PHE A 134 17.91 15.55 -16.35
CA PHE A 134 18.30 14.24 -16.87
C PHE A 134 18.09 14.11 -18.38
N TYR A 135 17.28 14.99 -18.97
CA TYR A 135 17.01 15.03 -20.40
C TYR A 135 18.05 15.85 -21.16
N GLN A 136 18.32 15.45 -22.40
CA GLN A 136 19.00 16.31 -23.36
C GLN A 136 18.03 17.39 -23.86
N LYS A 137 18.12 18.59 -23.29
CA LYS A 137 17.23 19.72 -23.60
C LYS A 137 17.03 19.96 -25.10
N SER A 138 18.09 19.86 -25.90
CA SER A 138 18.03 20.06 -27.36
C SER A 138 17.23 18.99 -28.10
N LEU A 139 17.06 17.79 -27.53
CA LEU A 139 16.29 16.70 -28.14
C LEU A 139 14.89 16.60 -27.54
N ASN A 140 14.77 16.84 -26.22
CA ASN A 140 13.52 16.66 -25.50
C ASN A 140 12.49 17.80 -25.72
N HIS A 141 12.93 19.00 -26.14
CA HIS A 141 12.03 20.16 -26.30
C HIS A 141 10.82 19.96 -27.21
N ALA A 142 10.87 18.98 -28.12
CA ALA A 142 9.79 18.65 -29.04
C ALA A 142 8.85 17.54 -28.52
N VAL A 143 9.22 16.87 -27.43
CA VAL A 143 8.41 15.83 -26.81
C VAL A 143 7.30 16.49 -25.97
N PRO A 144 6.02 16.20 -26.23
CA PRO A 144 4.94 16.68 -25.39
C PRO A 144 5.12 16.18 -23.95
N GLN A 145 4.92 17.06 -22.98
CA GLN A 145 4.96 16.74 -21.54
C GLN A 145 3.64 17.12 -20.87
N ARG A 146 3.12 16.26 -20.00
CA ARG A 146 1.85 16.49 -19.28
C ARG A 146 1.93 16.05 -17.82
N ILE A 147 1.09 16.66 -16.99
CA ILE A 147 0.86 16.15 -15.64
C ILE A 147 -0.23 15.09 -15.69
N PHE A 148 0.08 13.90 -15.20
CA PHE A 148 -0.86 12.81 -14.95
C PHE A 148 -0.86 12.56 -13.45
N ALA A 149 -1.71 13.30 -12.73
CA ALA A 149 -1.62 13.55 -11.29
C ALA A 149 -2.05 12.38 -10.40
N ASN A 150 -1.62 11.16 -10.74
CA ASN A 150 -1.95 9.91 -10.05
C ASN A 150 -3.47 9.72 -9.85
N PRO A 151 -4.26 9.79 -10.94
CA PRO A 151 -5.71 9.85 -10.83
C PRO A 151 -6.31 8.63 -10.11
N ALA A 152 -7.49 8.84 -9.55
CA ALA A 152 -8.28 7.88 -8.81
C ALA A 152 -9.16 7.03 -9.74
N PRO A 153 -9.37 5.73 -9.44
CA PRO A 153 -10.42 4.94 -10.07
C PRO A 153 -11.79 5.63 -10.01
N SER A 154 -12.58 5.58 -11.08
CA SER A 154 -13.94 6.15 -11.12
C SER A 154 -14.86 5.63 -10.01
N ALA A 155 -14.60 4.45 -9.46
CA ALA A 155 -15.33 3.89 -8.32
C ALA A 155 -15.35 4.81 -7.09
N PHE A 156 -14.37 5.71 -6.91
CA PHE A 156 -14.41 6.70 -5.82
C PHE A 156 -15.44 7.81 -6.06
N ASN A 157 -15.90 8.02 -7.30
CA ASN A 157 -16.89 9.03 -7.63
C ASN A 157 -18.29 8.70 -7.08
N THR A 158 -18.56 7.44 -6.75
CA THR A 158 -19.88 6.97 -6.31
C THR A 158 -20.17 7.24 -4.84
N ILE A 159 -19.17 7.68 -4.07
CA ILE A 159 -19.33 7.92 -2.63
C ILE A 159 -20.25 9.14 -2.40
N ALA A 160 -21.21 9.02 -1.48
CA ALA A 160 -22.07 10.15 -1.14
C ALA A 160 -21.24 11.30 -0.50
N PRO A 161 -21.48 12.57 -0.90
CA PRO A 161 -20.79 13.69 -0.28
C PRO A 161 -21.18 13.80 1.21
N ILE A 162 -20.29 14.35 2.01
CA ILE A 162 -20.60 14.67 3.41
C ILE A 162 -21.70 15.76 3.42
N PRO A 163 -22.79 15.59 4.18
CA PRO A 163 -23.80 16.63 4.36
C PRO A 163 -23.23 17.86 5.09
N THR A 164 -23.60 19.08 4.67
CA THR A 164 -23.19 20.33 5.34
C THR A 164 -23.70 20.49 6.77
N ALA A 165 -24.70 19.70 7.17
CA ALA A 165 -25.27 19.73 8.52
C ALA A 165 -24.35 19.09 9.58
N ILE A 166 -23.27 18.41 9.16
CA ILE A 166 -22.28 17.84 10.07
C ILE A 166 -21.18 18.87 10.27
N ASP A 167 -21.14 19.47 11.46
CA ASP A 167 -20.20 20.55 11.83
C ASP A 167 -18.91 20.03 12.49
N THR A 168 -18.91 18.78 12.95
CA THR A 168 -17.78 18.12 13.61
C THR A 168 -17.58 16.70 13.05
N PRO A 169 -16.34 16.29 12.70
CA PRO A 169 -16.09 14.94 12.23
C PRO A 169 -16.26 13.93 13.38
N GLN A 170 -17.09 12.90 13.18
CA GLN A 170 -17.29 11.85 14.18
C GLN A 170 -16.32 10.67 14.01
N ARG A 171 -15.90 10.42 12.76
CA ARG A 171 -14.94 9.38 12.41
C ARG A 171 -13.86 9.92 11.47
N ILE A 172 -12.61 9.73 11.85
CA ILE A 172 -11.42 10.15 11.10
C ILE A 172 -10.59 8.91 10.79
N ALA A 173 -10.00 8.86 9.59
CA ALA A 173 -8.94 7.91 9.27
C ALA A 173 -7.61 8.64 9.07
N ILE A 174 -6.57 8.19 9.76
CA ILE A 174 -5.18 8.50 9.43
C ILE A 174 -4.68 7.41 8.48
N ILE A 175 -4.42 7.75 7.23
CA ILE A 175 -3.97 6.80 6.21
C ILE A 175 -2.49 7.05 5.93
N SER A 176 -1.61 6.26 6.55
CA SER A 176 -0.16 6.37 6.37
C SER A 176 0.59 5.10 6.77
N ASN A 177 1.74 4.89 6.11
CA ASN A 177 2.70 3.86 6.50
C ASN A 177 3.78 4.37 7.47
N HIS A 178 3.82 5.68 7.73
CA HIS A 178 4.86 6.37 8.50
C HIS A 178 4.26 7.48 9.37
N VAL A 179 3.22 7.15 10.15
CA VAL A 179 2.54 8.06 11.06
C VAL A 179 3.56 8.67 12.05
N PRO A 180 3.75 10.00 12.04
CA PRO A 180 4.70 10.66 12.94
C PRO A 180 4.12 10.81 14.35
N ASP A 181 5.00 10.96 15.35
CA ASP A 181 4.63 10.99 16.78
C ASP A 181 3.59 12.07 17.10
N GLU A 182 3.70 13.26 16.51
CA GLU A 182 2.73 14.33 16.74
C GLU A 182 1.31 13.96 16.25
N LEU A 183 1.21 13.09 15.24
CA LEU A 183 -0.07 12.65 14.70
C LEU A 183 -0.66 11.49 15.53
N LEU A 184 0.20 10.65 16.12
CA LEU A 184 -0.21 9.66 17.12
C LEU A 184 -0.78 10.33 18.38
N GLU A 185 -0.15 11.41 18.83
CA GLU A 185 -0.66 12.17 19.98
C GLU A 185 -1.92 12.97 19.62
N ALA A 186 -1.98 13.56 18.42
CA ALA A 186 -3.20 14.23 17.95
C ALA A 186 -4.39 13.28 17.89
N ARG A 187 -4.18 12.02 17.46
CA ARG A 187 -5.19 10.96 17.52
C ARG A 187 -5.71 10.78 18.94
N ARG A 188 -4.83 10.69 19.94
CA ARG A 188 -5.23 10.52 21.35
C ARG A 188 -6.10 11.68 21.82
N LEU A 189 -5.73 12.92 21.47
CA LEU A 189 -6.50 14.12 21.80
C LEU A 189 -7.87 14.17 21.11
N LEU A 190 -7.99 13.67 19.87
CA LEU A 190 -9.27 13.54 19.16
C LEU A 190 -10.16 12.47 19.81
N GLU A 191 -9.59 11.33 20.19
CA GLU A 191 -10.30 10.26 20.89
C GLU A 191 -10.82 10.72 22.26
N GLU A 192 -10.07 11.55 22.99
CA GLU A 192 -10.52 12.19 24.24
C GLU A 192 -11.73 13.13 24.06
N GLN A 193 -11.89 13.70 22.86
CA GLN A 193 -13.04 14.51 22.47
C GLN A 193 -14.23 13.66 21.97
N GLY A 194 -14.11 12.33 21.99
CA GLY A 194 -15.14 11.40 21.53
C GLY A 194 -15.16 11.15 20.03
N ILE A 195 -14.10 11.54 19.31
CA ILE A 195 -13.97 11.35 17.87
C ILE A 195 -13.24 10.02 17.60
N THR A 196 -13.88 9.11 16.86
CA THR A 196 -13.25 7.83 16.50
C THR A 196 -12.15 8.08 15.48
N THR A 197 -10.90 7.72 15.79
CA THR A 197 -9.75 7.96 14.92
C THR A 197 -8.99 6.66 14.64
N ASP A 198 -9.19 6.10 13.45
CA ASP A 198 -8.57 4.85 13.04
C ASP A 198 -7.25 5.13 12.28
N ILE A 199 -6.27 4.23 12.40
CA ILE A 199 -5.03 4.25 11.58
C ILE A 199 -5.12 3.13 10.54
N ILE A 200 -4.95 3.47 9.27
CA ILE A 200 -4.89 2.54 8.15
C ILE A 200 -3.47 2.61 7.54
N GLY A 201 -2.78 1.47 7.52
CA GLY A 201 -1.39 1.34 7.10
C GLY A 201 -0.55 0.53 8.10
N LYS A 202 0.78 0.54 7.94
CA LYS A 202 1.71 -0.31 8.72
C LYS A 202 1.58 -0.21 10.24
N GLN A 203 1.23 0.96 10.78
CA GLN A 203 1.10 1.20 12.23
C GLN A 203 -0.34 1.02 12.75
N GLY A 204 -1.24 0.50 11.92
CA GLY A 204 -2.64 0.25 12.28
C GLY A 204 -3.19 -0.94 11.50
N THR A 205 -4.38 -0.78 10.93
CA THR A 205 -5.00 -1.83 10.10
C THR A 205 -4.39 -1.81 8.70
N VAL A 206 -3.76 -2.91 8.30
CA VAL A 206 -3.19 -3.07 6.95
C VAL A 206 -4.31 -3.54 6.01
N GLU A 207 -4.97 -2.58 5.34
CA GLU A 207 -5.96 -2.86 4.29
C GLU A 207 -5.77 -1.92 3.08
N GLU A 208 -6.25 -2.34 1.91
CA GLU A 208 -6.29 -1.49 0.72
C GLU A 208 -7.35 -0.39 0.90
N VAL A 209 -7.00 0.85 0.54
CA VAL A 209 -7.95 1.96 0.56
C VAL A 209 -8.90 1.83 -0.62
N THR A 210 -10.10 1.30 -0.36
CA THR A 210 -11.19 1.15 -1.33
C THR A 210 -12.28 2.21 -1.10
N PRO A 211 -13.24 2.39 -2.03
CA PRO A 211 -14.37 3.28 -1.79
C PRO A 211 -15.15 2.94 -0.51
N ALA A 212 -15.36 1.65 -0.23
CA ALA A 212 -16.05 1.16 0.96
C ALA A 212 -15.28 1.44 2.27
N VAL A 213 -13.95 1.61 2.20
CA VAL A 213 -13.15 2.04 3.35
C VAL A 213 -13.34 3.53 3.58
N LEU A 214 -13.17 4.37 2.55
CA LEU A 214 -13.32 5.83 2.67
C LEU A 214 -14.73 6.27 3.07
N GLU A 215 -15.76 5.52 2.67
CA GLU A 215 -17.15 5.84 2.99
C GLU A 215 -17.42 5.87 4.51
N ARG A 216 -16.66 5.08 5.30
CA ARG A 216 -16.80 4.95 6.77
C ARG A 216 -16.43 6.23 7.54
N TYR A 217 -15.71 7.16 6.90
CA TYR A 217 -15.08 8.30 7.56
C TYR A 217 -15.64 9.64 7.09
N ASN A 218 -15.61 10.63 7.99
CA ASN A 218 -16.06 12.00 7.75
C ASN A 218 -14.93 12.90 7.27
N ALA A 219 -13.70 12.64 7.72
CA ALA A 219 -12.47 13.31 7.31
C ALA A 219 -11.31 12.31 7.24
N ILE A 220 -10.31 12.62 6.40
CA ILE A 220 -9.14 11.77 6.19
C ILE A 220 -7.88 12.60 6.44
N ILE A 221 -6.91 12.07 7.18
CA ILE A 221 -5.57 12.65 7.34
C ILE A 221 -4.60 11.79 6.55
N THR A 222 -3.98 12.33 5.50
CA THR A 222 -3.11 11.56 4.59
C THR A 222 -2.28 12.48 3.69
N ILE A 223 -1.36 11.90 2.94
CA ILE A 223 -0.65 12.52 1.81
C ILE A 223 -0.72 11.64 0.55
N GLY A 224 -0.28 12.16 -0.59
CA GLY A 224 -0.07 11.41 -1.83
C GLY A 224 -1.36 10.84 -2.42
N LYS A 225 -1.30 9.64 -3.02
CA LYS A 225 -2.37 9.03 -3.85
C LYS A 225 -3.77 9.03 -3.21
N THR A 226 -3.83 8.81 -1.89
CA THR A 226 -5.09 8.77 -1.15
C THR A 226 -5.80 10.13 -1.19
N VAL A 227 -5.08 11.23 -1.35
CA VAL A 227 -5.65 12.57 -1.52
C VAL A 227 -6.51 12.61 -2.77
N GLN A 228 -6.03 12.11 -3.91
CA GLN A 228 -6.82 12.04 -5.14
C GLN A 228 -8.10 11.21 -4.98
N TYR A 229 -8.04 10.10 -4.23
CA TYR A 229 -9.23 9.33 -3.89
C TYR A 229 -10.25 10.17 -3.12
N CYS A 230 -9.78 10.95 -2.15
CA CYS A 230 -10.60 11.84 -1.33
C CYS A 230 -11.22 12.99 -2.17
N LEU A 231 -10.46 13.57 -3.10
CA LEU A 231 -10.94 14.60 -4.03
C LEU A 231 -12.12 14.08 -4.86
N CYS A 232 -11.97 12.91 -5.49
CA CYS A 232 -13.03 12.25 -6.27
C CYS A 232 -14.25 11.84 -5.42
N ALA A 233 -13.99 11.38 -4.19
CA ALA A 233 -15.00 10.98 -3.22
C ALA A 233 -15.76 12.16 -2.58
N GLY A 234 -15.24 13.38 -2.66
CA GLY A 234 -15.78 14.51 -1.91
C GLY A 234 -15.59 14.38 -0.39
N LYS A 235 -14.48 13.77 0.05
CA LYS A 235 -14.13 13.59 1.46
C LYS A 235 -13.07 14.62 1.87
N PRO A 236 -13.34 15.50 2.85
CA PRO A 236 -12.34 16.46 3.32
C PRO A 236 -11.03 15.77 3.72
N VAL A 237 -9.93 16.22 3.12
CA VAL A 237 -8.59 15.69 3.41
C VAL A 237 -7.72 16.73 4.10
N TYR A 238 -7.14 16.32 5.22
CA TYR A 238 -6.14 17.07 5.97
C TYR A 238 -4.75 16.58 5.54
N ILE A 239 -4.01 17.42 4.82
CA ILE A 239 -2.69 17.08 4.29
C ILE A 239 -1.67 17.12 5.42
N TYR A 240 -1.28 15.95 5.97
CA TYR A 240 -0.24 15.84 6.99
C TYR A 240 0.34 14.41 7.10
N ASP A 241 1.66 14.29 7.20
CA ASP A 241 2.39 13.02 7.43
C ASP A 241 3.84 13.34 7.88
N GLN A 242 4.77 12.38 7.74
CA GLN A 242 6.20 12.45 8.01
C GLN A 242 6.95 13.60 7.33
N PHE A 243 6.35 14.36 6.40
CA PHE A 243 6.96 15.54 5.78
C PHE A 243 6.42 16.87 6.33
N GLY A 244 5.50 16.82 7.30
CA GLY A 244 4.65 17.94 7.69
C GLY A 244 3.40 18.02 6.82
N GLY A 245 2.79 19.19 6.75
CA GLY A 245 1.53 19.35 6.07
C GLY A 245 1.04 20.78 5.89
N PHE A 246 -0.16 20.89 5.32
CA PHE A 246 -0.82 22.15 4.96
C PHE A 246 -2.20 22.31 5.60
N GLY A 247 -2.64 21.35 6.40
CA GLY A 247 -3.99 21.31 6.95
C GLY A 247 -5.02 20.85 5.91
N TYR A 248 -6.29 21.21 6.10
CA TYR A 248 -7.32 20.97 5.09
C TYR A 248 -7.02 21.71 3.79
N LEU A 249 -7.35 21.09 2.66
CA LEU A 249 -7.26 21.76 1.37
C LEU A 249 -8.27 22.92 1.27
N ASN A 250 -7.79 24.06 0.78
CA ASN A 250 -8.55 25.28 0.53
C ASN A 250 -7.99 26.03 -0.69
N SER A 251 -8.57 27.20 -1.02
CA SER A 251 -8.13 28.02 -2.16
C SER A 251 -6.66 28.43 -2.11
N ASP A 252 -6.10 28.57 -0.91
CA ASP A 252 -4.79 29.16 -0.70
C ASP A 252 -3.68 28.11 -0.82
N ASN A 253 -3.98 26.85 -0.45
CA ASN A 253 -2.99 25.77 -0.43
C ASN A 253 -3.17 24.72 -1.54
N PHE A 254 -4.30 24.68 -2.26
CA PHE A 254 -4.56 23.61 -3.22
C PHE A 254 -3.50 23.51 -4.33
N GLN A 255 -3.18 24.65 -4.96
CA GLN A 255 -2.23 24.68 -6.08
C GLN A 255 -0.83 24.23 -5.67
N ILE A 256 -0.33 24.71 -4.53
CA ILE A 256 0.99 24.31 -4.03
C ILE A 256 0.98 22.83 -3.63
N CYS A 257 -0.08 22.33 -2.99
CA CYS A 257 -0.18 20.91 -2.67
C CYS A 257 -0.18 20.04 -3.95
N SER A 258 -0.95 20.41 -4.97
CA SER A 258 -1.00 19.68 -6.24
C SER A 258 0.36 19.68 -6.97
N ALA A 259 1.08 20.80 -6.97
CA ALA A 259 2.42 20.90 -7.57
C ALA A 259 3.43 19.93 -6.93
N PHE A 260 3.24 19.61 -5.65
CA PHE A 260 4.05 18.66 -4.88
C PHE A 260 3.36 17.29 -4.70
N ASN A 261 2.43 16.93 -5.59
CA ASN A 261 1.70 15.65 -5.55
C ASN A 261 1.05 15.35 -4.18
N PHE A 262 0.56 16.38 -3.51
CA PHE A 262 -0.03 16.34 -2.18
C PHE A 262 0.82 15.60 -1.14
N SER A 263 2.15 15.66 -1.26
CA SER A 263 3.06 14.84 -0.45
C SER A 263 3.34 15.42 0.94
N GLY A 264 2.76 16.56 1.30
CA GLY A 264 3.13 17.33 2.50
C GLY A 264 4.47 18.07 2.42
N ARG A 265 5.26 17.87 1.35
CA ARG A 265 6.54 18.57 1.15
C ARG A 265 6.29 20.07 0.92
N GLY A 266 7.16 20.90 1.50
CA GLY A 266 7.00 22.36 1.50
C GLY A 266 6.00 22.88 2.54
N GLY A 267 5.35 21.98 3.29
CA GLY A 267 4.45 22.31 4.39
C GLY A 267 5.20 22.56 5.70
N GLN A 268 4.42 22.75 6.77
CA GLN A 268 4.93 23.01 8.11
C GLN A 268 4.74 21.79 9.02
N ARG A 269 5.55 21.71 10.07
CA ARG A 269 5.31 20.80 11.19
C ARG A 269 4.37 21.46 12.19
N PHE A 270 3.39 20.70 12.65
CA PHE A 270 2.42 21.15 13.64
C PHE A 270 2.61 20.38 14.95
N THR A 271 2.13 20.96 16.05
CA THR A 271 2.03 20.23 17.31
C THR A 271 0.77 19.36 17.30
N ALA A 272 0.73 18.35 18.15
CA ALA A 272 -0.43 17.47 18.29
C ALA A 272 -1.71 18.24 18.62
N GLU A 273 -1.62 19.24 19.52
CA GLU A 273 -2.73 20.09 19.91
C GLU A 273 -3.22 20.97 18.76
N TYR A 274 -2.31 21.49 17.94
CA TYR A 274 -2.69 22.25 16.77
C TYR A 274 -3.45 21.37 15.78
N ILE A 275 -2.93 20.17 15.47
CA ILE A 275 -3.59 19.22 14.55
C ILE A 275 -4.98 18.86 15.06
N ALA A 276 -5.10 18.44 16.34
CA ALA A 276 -6.37 18.01 16.90
C ALA A 276 -7.42 19.14 16.88
N ASN A 277 -7.01 20.37 17.20
CA ASN A 277 -7.90 21.52 17.16
C ASN A 277 -8.27 21.94 15.74
N ASP A 278 -7.31 22.02 14.81
CA ASP A 278 -7.55 22.47 13.44
C ASP A 278 -8.42 21.48 12.65
N VAL A 279 -8.20 20.17 12.83
CA VAL A 279 -9.01 19.10 12.22
C VAL A 279 -10.49 19.22 12.57
N VAL A 280 -10.82 19.71 13.76
CA VAL A 280 -12.20 19.94 14.23
C VAL A 280 -12.70 21.31 13.81
N ASN A 281 -11.95 22.37 14.15
CA ASN A 281 -12.40 23.76 13.97
C ASN A 281 -12.55 24.16 12.50
N SER A 282 -11.71 23.61 11.62
CA SER A 282 -11.69 23.94 10.19
C SER A 282 -12.48 22.93 9.35
N TYR A 283 -13.20 21.99 9.97
CA TYR A 283 -13.91 20.91 9.27
C TYR A 283 -15.04 21.40 8.37
N THR A 284 -15.90 22.29 8.88
CA THR A 284 -17.05 22.82 8.14
C THR A 284 -16.62 23.54 6.86
N ASP A 285 -15.60 24.39 6.97
CA ASP A 285 -15.02 25.11 5.83
C ASP A 285 -14.44 24.13 4.79
N ALA A 286 -13.80 23.05 5.25
CA ALA A 286 -13.29 22.01 4.39
C ALA A 286 -14.41 21.24 3.67
N VAL A 287 -15.53 20.93 4.35
CA VAL A 287 -16.70 20.29 3.73
C VAL A 287 -17.28 21.19 2.62
N GLU A 288 -17.46 22.48 2.88
CA GLU A 288 -17.97 23.44 1.89
C GLU A 288 -17.04 23.57 0.67
N TYR A 289 -15.73 23.67 0.93
CA TYR A 289 -14.72 23.70 -0.12
C TYR A 289 -14.80 22.47 -1.02
N TYR A 290 -14.91 21.27 -0.41
CA TYR A 290 -15.02 20.02 -1.16
C TYR A 290 -16.30 19.92 -1.98
N GLN A 291 -17.46 20.29 -1.41
CA GLN A 291 -18.72 20.27 -2.14
C GLN A 291 -18.71 21.17 -3.37
N THR A 292 -18.07 22.35 -3.26
CA THR A 292 -17.98 23.33 -4.35
C THR A 292 -17.09 22.84 -5.50
N HIS A 293 -16.00 22.12 -5.19
CA HIS A 293 -14.98 21.75 -6.18
C HIS A 293 -15.09 20.30 -6.68
N ARG A 294 -15.85 19.45 -6.00
CA ARG A 294 -15.94 18.01 -6.29
C ARG A 294 -16.18 17.70 -7.76
N ASN A 295 -17.15 18.35 -8.40
CA ASN A 295 -17.48 18.08 -9.81
C ASN A 295 -16.31 18.36 -10.75
N GLN A 296 -15.49 19.37 -10.42
CA GLN A 296 -14.30 19.69 -11.19
C GLN A 296 -13.20 18.66 -10.92
N TRP A 297 -12.96 18.32 -9.66
CA TRP A 297 -11.95 17.31 -9.31
C TRP A 297 -12.28 15.91 -9.83
N GLN A 298 -13.55 15.53 -9.93
CA GLN A 298 -13.93 14.29 -10.59
C GLN A 298 -13.53 14.28 -12.07
N LYS A 299 -13.52 15.43 -12.75
CA LYS A 299 -13.01 15.50 -14.13
C LYS A 299 -11.48 15.48 -14.17
N ASP A 300 -10.84 16.19 -13.25
CA ASP A 300 -9.38 16.38 -13.27
C ASP A 300 -8.60 15.17 -12.72
N TYR A 301 -9.20 14.42 -11.79
CA TYR A 301 -8.53 13.35 -11.05
C TYR A 301 -9.19 11.98 -11.21
N SER A 302 -10.24 11.80 -12.02
CA SER A 302 -10.69 10.44 -12.38
C SER A 302 -9.81 9.85 -13.47
N ILE A 303 -9.42 8.59 -13.32
CA ILE A 303 -8.46 7.95 -14.21
C ILE A 303 -9.02 7.75 -15.61
N GLU A 304 -10.29 7.39 -15.76
CA GLU A 304 -10.94 7.21 -17.06
C GLU A 304 -11.01 8.55 -17.82
N GLU A 305 -11.44 9.63 -17.17
CA GLU A 305 -11.48 10.96 -17.76
C GLU A 305 -10.08 11.46 -18.15
N ALA A 306 -9.09 11.28 -17.26
CA ALA A 306 -7.71 11.65 -17.51
C ALA A 306 -7.11 10.87 -18.69
N LEU A 307 -7.39 9.57 -18.79
CA LEU A 307 -6.95 8.73 -19.90
C LEU A 307 -7.62 9.11 -21.21
N ILE A 308 -8.94 9.38 -21.22
CA ILE A 308 -9.66 9.82 -22.42
C ILE A 308 -9.06 11.13 -22.94
N ASP A 309 -8.89 12.15 -22.09
CA ASP A 309 -8.32 13.44 -22.50
C ASP A 309 -6.91 13.29 -23.06
N LEU A 310 -6.11 12.46 -22.39
CA LEU A 310 -4.71 12.23 -22.74
C LEU A 310 -4.59 11.49 -24.06
N LEU A 311 -5.21 10.31 -24.18
CA LEU A 311 -5.06 9.43 -25.35
C LEU A 311 -5.66 10.04 -26.62
N ALA A 312 -6.68 10.90 -26.50
CA ALA A 312 -7.24 11.65 -27.63
C ALA A 312 -6.22 12.58 -28.31
N LYS A 313 -5.15 12.97 -27.61
CA LYS A 313 -4.17 13.96 -28.08
C LYS A 313 -2.81 13.34 -28.39
N VAL A 314 -2.54 12.12 -27.94
CA VAL A 314 -1.28 11.42 -28.20
C VAL A 314 -1.29 10.85 -29.61
N GLN A 315 -0.24 11.15 -30.38
CA GLN A 315 0.00 10.56 -31.69
C GLN A 315 1.35 9.86 -31.71
N PRO A 316 1.45 8.69 -32.35
CA PRO A 316 2.74 8.05 -32.60
C PRO A 316 3.68 8.97 -33.35
N ARG A 317 4.99 8.83 -33.08
CA ARG A 317 6.00 9.58 -33.84
C ARG A 317 5.97 9.19 -35.32
N SER A 318 6.10 10.19 -36.18
CA SER A 318 6.25 10.00 -37.62
C SER A 318 7.65 9.55 -38.02
N GLU A 319 8.62 9.71 -37.12
CA GLU A 319 10.01 9.29 -37.31
C GLU A 319 10.64 8.94 -35.96
N ILE A 320 11.62 8.04 -36.02
CA ILE A 320 12.46 7.65 -34.88
C ILE A 320 13.90 7.82 -35.35
N GLN A 321 14.65 8.65 -34.63
CA GLN A 321 16.04 8.93 -34.93
C GLN A 321 16.88 8.74 -33.67
N PHE A 322 17.85 7.85 -33.75
CA PHE A 322 18.81 7.61 -32.69
C PHE A 322 19.94 8.65 -32.71
N PRO A 323 20.50 9.00 -31.54
CA PRO A 323 21.42 10.13 -31.40
C PRO A 323 22.76 9.94 -32.11
N PHE A 324 23.17 8.70 -32.38
CA PHE A 324 24.41 8.39 -33.10
C PHE A 324 24.40 6.96 -33.69
N GLU A 325 25.29 6.71 -34.65
CA GLU A 325 25.49 5.39 -35.24
C GLU A 325 25.92 4.35 -34.18
N GLY A 326 25.23 3.21 -34.13
CA GLY A 326 25.49 2.16 -33.15
C GLY A 326 24.83 2.39 -31.77
N TYR A 327 24.04 3.46 -31.59
CA TYR A 327 23.26 3.68 -30.36
C TYR A 327 22.41 2.46 -29.97
N TYR A 328 21.85 1.73 -30.95
CA TYR A 328 21.05 0.54 -30.70
C TYR A 328 21.79 -0.54 -29.90
N LEU A 329 23.11 -0.68 -30.05
CA LEU A 329 23.91 -1.65 -29.28
C LEU A 329 23.96 -1.25 -27.81
N THR A 330 24.16 0.05 -27.55
CA THR A 330 24.14 0.62 -26.20
C THR A 330 22.76 0.46 -25.58
N LEU A 331 21.69 0.82 -26.32
CA LEU A 331 20.32 0.69 -25.88
C LEU A 331 19.96 -0.77 -25.58
N ALA A 332 20.30 -1.71 -26.46
CA ALA A 332 20.05 -3.14 -26.24
C ALA A 332 20.81 -3.67 -25.02
N SER A 333 22.03 -3.22 -24.78
CA SER A 333 22.82 -3.58 -23.59
C SER A 333 22.19 -3.04 -22.30
N GLN A 334 21.84 -1.74 -22.29
CA GLN A 334 21.18 -1.08 -21.16
C GLN A 334 19.81 -1.68 -20.87
N MET A 335 19.03 -2.03 -21.90
CA MET A 335 17.73 -2.67 -21.75
C MET A 335 17.87 -4.06 -21.11
N ARG A 336 18.81 -4.90 -21.58
CA ARG A 336 19.10 -6.20 -20.94
C ARG A 336 19.54 -6.05 -19.49
N PHE A 337 20.33 -5.02 -19.19
CA PHE A 337 20.72 -4.71 -17.81
C PHE A 337 19.49 -4.32 -16.97
N ALA A 338 18.64 -3.42 -17.46
CA ALA A 338 17.41 -3.00 -16.80
C ALA A 338 16.49 -4.17 -16.47
N TRP A 339 16.22 -5.05 -17.45
CA TRP A 339 15.43 -6.28 -17.24
C TRP A 339 15.97 -7.15 -16.10
N ARG A 340 17.29 -7.34 -16.04
CA ARG A 340 17.95 -8.12 -14.99
C ARG A 340 17.92 -7.40 -13.64
N PHE A 341 18.16 -6.09 -13.65
CA PHE A 341 18.13 -5.25 -12.47
C PHE A 341 16.77 -5.31 -11.79
N TYR A 342 15.68 -5.06 -12.52
CA TYR A 342 14.34 -5.10 -11.94
C TYR A 342 13.92 -6.49 -11.49
N ARG A 343 14.33 -7.55 -12.20
CA ARG A 343 14.11 -8.94 -11.76
C ARG A 343 14.84 -9.24 -10.44
N TYR A 344 16.09 -8.79 -10.31
CA TYR A 344 16.87 -8.96 -9.08
C TYR A 344 16.30 -8.13 -7.93
N TRP A 345 15.90 -6.88 -8.21
CA TRP A 345 15.33 -5.99 -7.22
C TRP A 345 14.00 -6.50 -6.66
N ASP A 346 13.11 -7.03 -7.51
CA ASP A 346 11.87 -7.68 -7.05
C ASP A 346 12.17 -8.92 -6.17
N TYR A 347 13.16 -9.71 -6.55
CA TYR A 347 13.61 -10.84 -5.74
C TYR A 347 14.14 -10.38 -4.38
N GLU A 348 14.93 -9.31 -4.33
CA GLU A 348 15.44 -8.75 -3.08
C GLU A 348 14.30 -8.24 -2.18
N ILE A 349 13.33 -7.53 -2.75
CA ILE A 349 12.12 -7.09 -2.03
C ILE A 349 11.38 -8.29 -1.45
N TRP A 350 11.16 -9.34 -2.25
CA TRP A 350 10.48 -10.55 -1.82
C TRP A 350 11.23 -11.27 -0.69
N VAL A 351 12.56 -11.41 -0.81
CA VAL A 351 13.40 -12.02 0.24
C VAL A 351 13.33 -11.20 1.54
N ASN A 352 13.46 -9.88 1.46
CA ASN A 352 13.40 -9.00 2.63
C ASN A 352 12.02 -9.07 3.31
N HIS A 353 10.94 -9.04 2.54
CA HIS A 353 9.59 -9.21 3.10
C HIS A 353 9.44 -10.56 3.81
N ARG A 354 9.94 -11.65 3.20
CA ARG A 354 9.88 -12.97 3.81
C ARG A 354 10.72 -13.06 5.08
N LYS A 355 11.84 -12.33 5.13
CA LYS A 355 12.67 -12.21 6.32
C LYS A 355 11.91 -11.49 7.44
N ASP A 356 11.29 -10.35 7.15
CA ASP A 356 10.50 -9.58 8.13
C ASP A 356 9.35 -10.42 8.71
N GLU A 357 8.64 -11.19 7.87
CA GLU A 357 7.58 -12.13 8.31
C GLU A 357 8.12 -13.20 9.26
N LEU A 358 9.30 -13.75 8.95
CA LEU A 358 9.93 -14.78 9.77
C LEU A 358 10.41 -14.21 11.10
N GLU A 359 10.97 -13.00 11.11
CA GLU A 359 11.38 -12.29 12.33
C GLU A 359 10.17 -11.97 13.22
N ALA A 360 9.06 -11.51 12.64
CA ALA A 360 7.82 -11.27 13.38
C ALA A 360 7.23 -12.57 13.95
N THR A 361 7.25 -13.65 13.18
CA THR A 361 6.81 -14.98 13.65
C THR A 361 7.70 -15.49 14.78
N GLN A 362 9.02 -15.31 14.66
CA GLN A 362 9.97 -15.68 15.71
C GLN A 362 9.70 -14.90 17.01
N ALA A 363 9.51 -13.59 16.93
CA ALA A 363 9.21 -12.76 18.09
C ALA A 363 7.91 -13.21 18.80
N SER A 364 6.85 -13.51 18.03
CA SER A 364 5.59 -14.04 18.57
C SER A 364 5.80 -15.38 19.29
N LEU A 365 6.58 -16.29 18.70
CA LEU A 365 6.87 -17.59 19.30
C LEU A 365 7.73 -17.47 20.56
N GLU A 366 8.67 -16.52 20.62
CA GLU A 366 9.46 -16.23 21.81
C GLU A 366 8.57 -15.70 22.95
N GLU A 367 7.62 -14.82 22.66
CA GLU A 367 6.63 -14.34 23.65
C GLU A 367 5.74 -15.47 24.17
N GLU A 368 5.25 -16.34 23.27
CA GLU A 368 4.48 -17.52 23.64
C GLU A 368 5.28 -18.48 24.51
N LEU A 369 6.56 -18.69 24.19
CA LEU A 369 7.46 -19.55 24.96
C LEU A 369 7.71 -18.97 26.37
N VAL A 370 7.90 -17.66 26.49
CA VAL A 370 8.02 -16.97 27.79
C VAL A 370 6.74 -17.10 28.60
N SER A 371 5.57 -16.92 27.96
CA SER A 371 4.26 -17.08 28.60
C SER A 371 4.04 -18.53 29.09
N ALA A 372 4.31 -19.51 28.24
CA ALA A 372 4.24 -20.94 28.58
C ALA A 372 5.22 -21.32 29.71
N GLY A 373 6.43 -20.75 29.71
CA GLY A 373 7.41 -20.92 30.78
C GLY A 373 6.93 -20.39 32.13
N LYS A 374 6.26 -19.21 32.15
CA LYS A 374 5.63 -18.68 33.36
C LYS A 374 4.51 -19.59 33.86
N HIS A 375 3.64 -20.05 32.95
CA HIS A 375 2.53 -20.94 33.31
C HIS A 375 3.02 -22.29 33.85
N ALA A 376 4.05 -22.88 33.24
CA ALA A 376 4.67 -24.11 33.74
C ALA A 376 5.25 -23.92 35.15
N HIS A 377 5.88 -22.77 35.43
CA HIS A 377 6.41 -22.45 36.75
C HIS A 377 5.29 -22.32 37.80
N GLU A 378 4.16 -21.69 37.46
CA GLU A 378 2.98 -21.61 38.33
C GLU A 378 2.43 -23.00 38.67
N LEU A 379 2.25 -23.86 37.66
CA LEU A 379 1.81 -25.24 37.86
C LEU A 379 2.78 -26.05 38.73
N GLU A 380 4.09 -25.88 38.57
CA GLU A 380 5.08 -26.51 39.45
C GLU A 380 4.94 -26.06 40.91
N GLN A 381 4.64 -24.78 41.15
CA GLN A 381 4.40 -24.26 42.50
C GLN A 381 3.10 -24.85 43.10
N GLU A 382 2.02 -24.91 42.32
CA GLU A 382 0.76 -25.52 42.75
C GLU A 382 0.93 -27.01 43.10
N VAL A 383 1.64 -27.77 42.25
CA VAL A 383 1.92 -29.19 42.51
C VAL A 383 2.71 -29.36 43.80
N LYS A 384 3.74 -28.53 44.05
CA LYS A 384 4.48 -28.55 45.33
C LYS A 384 3.59 -28.23 46.52
N GLN A 385 2.69 -27.26 46.39
CA GLN A 385 1.76 -26.90 47.46
C GLN A 385 0.76 -28.03 47.75
N GLN A 386 0.22 -28.67 46.72
CA GLN A 386 -0.67 -29.82 46.87
C GLN A 386 0.04 -31.02 47.50
N GLN A 387 1.28 -31.33 47.10
CA GLN A 387 2.09 -32.38 47.72
C GLN A 387 2.33 -32.14 49.22
N SER A 388 2.58 -30.88 49.59
CA SER A 388 2.70 -30.48 51.00
C SER A 388 1.38 -30.70 51.78
N ARG A 389 0.24 -30.29 51.20
CA ARG A 389 -1.09 -30.52 51.77
C ARG A 389 -1.42 -32.01 51.94
N ILE A 390 -1.12 -32.83 50.94
CA ILE A 390 -1.31 -34.28 50.99
C ILE A 390 -0.47 -34.85 52.14
N SER A 391 0.79 -34.45 52.25
CA SER A 391 1.68 -34.89 53.33
C SER A 391 1.16 -34.49 54.73
N GLU A 392 0.55 -33.31 54.86
CA GLU A 392 -0.05 -32.85 56.11
C GLU A 392 -1.34 -33.62 56.47
N LEU A 393 -2.20 -33.87 55.47
CA LEU A 393 -3.39 -34.70 55.61
C LEU A 393 -3.04 -36.13 56.01
N ASP A 394 -2.02 -36.73 55.39
CA ASP A 394 -1.52 -38.06 55.76
C ASP A 394 -1.07 -38.09 57.23
N ARG A 395 -0.36 -37.05 57.70
CA ARG A 395 0.00 -36.93 59.13
C ARG A 395 -1.21 -36.77 60.05
N LEU A 396 -2.25 -36.05 59.63
CA LEU A 396 -3.48 -35.90 60.40
C LEU A 396 -4.27 -37.20 60.48
N VAL A 397 -4.41 -37.88 59.35
CA VAL A 397 -5.03 -39.21 59.24
C VAL A 397 -4.28 -40.21 60.11
N GLN A 398 -2.94 -40.22 60.05
CA GLN A 398 -2.13 -41.09 60.89
C GLN A 398 -2.31 -40.78 62.38
N ARG A 399 -2.37 -39.51 62.77
CA ARG A 399 -2.70 -39.10 64.15
C ARG A 399 -4.08 -39.59 64.60
N VAL A 400 -5.07 -39.59 63.71
CA VAL A 400 -6.42 -40.12 64.01
C VAL A 400 -6.34 -41.63 64.22
N TYR A 401 -5.69 -42.37 63.31
CA TYR A 401 -5.48 -43.81 63.45
C TYR A 401 -4.72 -44.18 64.73
N ASP A 402 -3.75 -43.35 65.12
CA ASP A 402 -2.96 -43.51 66.34
C ASP A 402 -3.71 -43.01 67.59
N SER A 403 -4.86 -42.36 67.48
CA SER A 403 -5.60 -41.85 68.64
C SER A 403 -6.22 -42.99 69.47
N THR A 404 -6.27 -42.81 70.79
CA THR A 404 -6.85 -43.78 71.73
C THR A 404 -8.34 -44.03 71.43
N SER A 405 -9.07 -42.97 71.09
CA SER A 405 -10.50 -43.00 70.75
C SER A 405 -10.78 -43.82 69.49
N TYR A 406 -9.98 -43.63 68.43
CA TYR A 406 -10.10 -44.44 67.21
C TYR A 406 -9.75 -45.91 67.47
N ARG A 407 -8.65 -46.16 68.20
CA ARG A 407 -8.23 -47.53 68.56
C ARG A 407 -9.29 -48.26 69.40
N MET A 408 -9.93 -47.58 70.35
CA MET A 408 -11.04 -48.13 71.14
C MET A 408 -12.30 -48.35 70.29
N GLY A 409 -12.72 -47.35 69.51
CA GLY A 409 -13.88 -47.47 68.62
C GLY A 409 -13.70 -48.61 67.60
N HIS A 410 -12.52 -48.72 67.00
CA HIS A 410 -12.20 -49.81 66.09
C HIS A 410 -12.21 -51.17 66.80
N ALA A 411 -11.68 -51.28 68.02
CA ALA A 411 -11.74 -52.51 68.82
C ALA A 411 -13.18 -52.93 69.19
N ILE A 412 -14.09 -51.98 69.38
CA ILE A 412 -15.52 -52.22 69.66
C ILE A 412 -16.29 -52.63 68.40
N VAL A 413 -16.01 -52.00 67.26
CA VAL A 413 -16.75 -52.17 66.01
C VAL A 413 -16.25 -53.37 65.19
N LYS A 414 -14.96 -53.72 65.28
CA LYS A 414 -14.34 -54.82 64.51
C LYS A 414 -15.03 -56.19 64.72
N PRO A 415 -15.45 -56.59 65.93
CA PRO A 415 -16.26 -57.79 66.15
C PRO A 415 -17.66 -57.70 65.51
N ILE A 416 -18.29 -56.53 65.57
CA ILE A 416 -19.64 -56.27 65.00
C ILE A 416 -19.60 -56.35 63.47
N HIS A 417 -18.58 -55.76 62.83
CA HIS A 417 -18.38 -55.86 61.39
C HIS A 417 -18.07 -57.29 60.93
N ALA A 418 -17.28 -58.05 61.69
CA ALA A 418 -17.04 -59.46 61.43
C ALA A 418 -18.32 -60.31 61.53
N LEU A 419 -19.22 -59.96 62.44
CA LEU A 419 -20.56 -60.55 62.56
C LEU A 419 -21.46 -60.17 61.37
N VAL A 420 -21.57 -58.88 61.02
CA VAL A 420 -22.40 -58.40 59.89
C VAL A 420 -21.93 -58.99 58.55
N ASN A 421 -20.62 -59.06 58.31
CA ASN A 421 -20.09 -59.71 57.11
C ASN A 421 -20.34 -61.23 57.12
N LYS A 422 -20.24 -61.91 58.27
CA LYS A 422 -20.68 -63.32 58.39
C LYS A 422 -22.16 -63.51 58.06
N PHE A 423 -23.03 -62.57 58.45
CA PHE A 423 -24.47 -62.63 58.13
C PHE A 423 -24.78 -62.26 56.68
N ALA A 424 -23.98 -61.40 56.03
CA ALA A 424 -24.12 -61.09 54.61
C ALA A 424 -23.74 -62.27 53.70
N THR A 425 -22.74 -63.07 54.08
CA THR A 425 -22.37 -64.31 53.35
C THR A 425 -23.31 -65.49 53.60
N ILE A 426 -24.24 -65.38 54.56
CA ILE A 426 -25.27 -66.40 54.83
C ILE A 426 -26.58 -66.07 54.06
N ARG A 427 -26.65 -64.91 53.37
CA ARG A 427 -27.79 -64.48 52.53
C ARG A 427 -27.51 -64.46 51.01
N ARG A 428 -26.38 -65.01 50.57
CA ARG A 428 -26.15 -65.49 49.21
C ARG A 428 -25.85 -66.97 49.28
#